data_AF-A0A970C5R2-F1
#
_entry.id   AF-A0A970C5R2-F1
#
_cell.length_a   1.000
_cell.length_b   1.000
_cell.length_c   1.000
_cell.angle_alpha   90.00
_cell.angle_beta   90.00
_cell.angle_gamma   90.00
#
_symmetry.space_group_name_H-M   'P 1'
#
loop_
_entity.id
_entity.type
_entity.pdbx_description
1 polymer ?
#
loop_
_entity_poly.entity_id
_entity_poly.type
_entity_poly.pdbx_seq_one_letter_code
_entity_poly.pdbx_strand_id
1 'polypeptide(L)' 'MKGQFMKFLERGAVRVDSIAPQIRWFGHVAFLKPDGGVVMVSANAAAEPSRIATKSGSWSFHPTLPHKSVATCLWRSAR' A
#
# COMPACT_ATOMS: atom_id res chain seq x y z
N MET A 1 -3.03 -3.38 14.56
CA MET A 1 -3.49 -2.94 13.21
C MET A 1 -3.67 -1.43 13.06
N LYS A 2 -4.19 -0.68 14.05
CA LYS A 2 -4.50 0.77 13.89
C LYS A 2 -3.28 1.66 13.56
N GLY A 3 -2.08 1.31 14.01
CA GLY A 3 -0.87 2.12 13.80
C GLY A 3 -0.41 2.27 12.34
N GLN A 4 -0.68 1.29 11.47
CA GLN A 4 -0.30 1.34 10.05
C GLN A 4 -1.14 2.35 9.25
N PHE A 5 -2.31 2.73 9.76
CA PHE A 5 -3.18 3.73 9.14
C PHE A 5 -2.99 5.09 9.79
N MET A 6 -3.11 5.17 11.12
CA MET A 6 -3.20 6.45 11.84
C MET A 6 -1.88 7.25 11.83
N LYS A 7 -0.73 6.61 11.65
CA LYS A 7 0.56 7.31 11.59
C LYS A 7 0.78 8.05 10.28
N PHE A 8 0.16 7.59 9.19
CA PHE A 8 0.52 7.98 7.83
C PHE A 8 -0.63 8.62 7.05
N LEU A 9 -1.86 8.49 7.53
CA LEU A 9 -3.04 9.13 6.93
C LEU A 9 -3.35 10.44 7.65
N GLU A 10 -3.15 11.53 6.92
CA GLU A 10 -3.55 12.87 7.32
C GLU A 10 -5.06 13.07 7.13
N ARG A 11 -5.63 14.08 7.81
CA ARG A 11 -7.02 14.46 7.57
C ARG A 11 -7.19 14.87 6.11
N GLY A 12 -8.28 14.42 5.50
CA GLY A 12 -8.57 14.69 4.08
C GLY A 12 -7.95 13.68 3.12
N ALA A 13 -7.21 12.67 3.59
CA ALA A 13 -6.82 11.56 2.73
C ALA A 13 -8.07 10.80 2.25
N VAL A 14 -8.15 10.54 0.95
CA VAL A 14 -9.27 9.84 0.32
C VAL A 14 -8.83 8.47 -0.17
N ARG A 15 -9.66 7.45 0.02
CA ARG A 15 -9.40 6.13 -0.56
C ARG A 15 -9.48 6.23 -2.08
N VAL A 16 -8.46 5.71 -2.77
CA VAL A 16 -8.45 5.61 -4.22
C VAL A 16 -8.66 4.18 -4.65
N ASP A 17 -9.15 4.00 -5.88
CA ASP A 17 -9.30 2.69 -6.46
C ASP A 17 -7.92 2.06 -6.74
N SER A 18 -7.82 0.75 -6.50
CA SER A 18 -6.58 -0.01 -6.70
C SER A 18 -6.90 -1.45 -7.04
N ILE A 19 -6.24 -1.98 -8.07
CA ILE A 19 -6.51 -3.30 -8.62
C ILE A 19 -5.33 -4.22 -8.28
N ALA A 20 -5.64 -5.40 -7.74
CA ALA A 20 -4.70 -6.50 -7.62
C ALA A 20 -5.43 -7.82 -7.90
N PRO A 21 -4.70 -8.89 -8.28
CA PRO A 21 -5.28 -10.22 -8.35
C PRO A 21 -5.93 -10.59 -7.01
N GLN A 22 -7.10 -11.23 -7.06
CA GLN A 22 -7.77 -11.69 -5.85
C GLN A 22 -7.01 -12.89 -5.26
N ILE A 23 -6.16 -12.60 -4.28
CA ILE A 23 -5.30 -13.58 -3.63
C ILE A 23 -5.67 -13.62 -2.15
N ARG A 24 -6.08 -14.79 -1.64
CA ARG A 24 -6.61 -14.94 -0.27
C ARG A 24 -5.68 -14.41 0.83
N TRP A 25 -4.36 -14.57 0.65
CA TRP A 25 -3.37 -14.19 1.64
C TRP A 25 -2.86 -12.74 1.48
N PHE A 26 -3.27 -12.04 0.42
CA PHE A 26 -2.84 -10.67 0.14
C PHE A 26 -4.00 -9.70 0.22
N GLY A 27 -3.82 -8.63 0.99
CA GLY A 27 -4.76 -7.52 1.07
C GLY A 27 -4.04 -6.20 0.84
N HIS A 28 -4.70 -5.25 0.18
CA HIS A 28 -4.16 -3.91 0.04
C HIS A 28 -5.26 -2.85 0.04
N VAL A 29 -4.88 -1.62 0.37
CA VAL A 29 -5.71 -0.43 0.23
C VAL A 29 -4.81 0.78 0.00
N ALA A 30 -5.23 1.68 -0.89
CA ALA A 30 -4.50 2.90 -1.22
C ALA A 30 -5.31 4.15 -0.90
N PHE A 31 -4.61 5.21 -0.51
CA PHE A 31 -5.15 6.52 -0.22
C PHE A 31 -4.33 7.60 -0.91
N LEU A 32 -5.01 8.61 -1.45
CA LEU A 32 -4.41 9.86 -1.92
C LEU A 32 -4.48 10.89 -0.80
N LYS A 33 -3.33 11.44 -0.42
CA LYS A 33 -3.22 12.53 0.54
C LYS A 33 -3.54 13.88 -0.14
N PRO A 34 -3.98 14.90 0.61
CA PRO A 34 -4.24 16.25 0.06
C PRO A 34 -3.04 16.89 -0.66
N ASP A 35 -1.82 16.55 -0.25
CA ASP A 35 -0.56 17.04 -0.86
C ASP A 35 -0.19 16.33 -2.19
N GLY A 36 -1.02 15.37 -2.64
CA GLY A 36 -0.76 14.56 -3.84
C GLY A 36 0.13 13.34 -3.60
N GLY A 37 0.55 13.08 -2.37
CA GLY A 37 1.22 11.83 -1.99
C GLY A 37 0.25 10.65 -1.94
N VAL A 38 0.77 9.44 -2.17
CA VAL A 38 -0.01 8.20 -2.06
C VAL A 38 0.50 7.39 -0.87
N VAL A 39 -0.44 6.87 -0.09
CA VAL A 39 -0.21 5.90 0.99
C VAL A 39 -0.85 4.59 0.59
N MET A 40 -0.08 3.52 0.52
CA MET A 40 -0.61 2.18 0.31
C MET A 40 -0.25 1.30 1.50
N VAL A 41 -1.27 0.65 2.05
CA VAL A 41 -1.10 -0.35 3.10
C VAL A 41 -1.29 -1.72 2.45
N SER A 42 -0.30 -2.58 2.61
CA SER A 42 -0.25 -3.93 2.04
C SER A 42 -0.04 -4.94 3.16
N ALA A 43 -0.84 -6.01 3.17
CA ALA A 43 -0.77 -7.08 4.15
C ALA A 43 -0.41 -8.40 3.45
N ASN A 44 0.67 -9.03 3.91
CA ASN A 44 1.05 -10.39 3.54
C ASN A 44 0.71 -11.34 4.68
N ALA A 45 -0.37 -12.11 4.54
CA ALA A 45 -0.76 -13.16 5.47
C ALA A 45 -0.16 -14.54 5.13
N ALA A 46 0.67 -14.64 4.08
CA ALA A 46 1.32 -15.89 3.73
C ALA A 46 2.33 -16.34 4.80
N ALA A 47 2.62 -17.64 4.81
CA ALA A 47 3.65 -18.23 5.65
C ALA A 47 5.08 -17.91 5.14
N GLU A 48 5.19 -17.36 3.93
CA GLU A 48 6.45 -17.05 3.26
C GLU A 48 6.55 -15.57 2.88
N PRO A 49 7.78 -15.02 2.71
CA PRO A 49 7.97 -13.71 2.13
C PRO A 49 7.37 -13.63 0.73
N SER A 50 6.71 -12.51 0.41
CA SER A 50 6.06 -12.30 -0.87
C SER A 50 6.58 -11.04 -1.54
N ARG A 51 7.02 -11.16 -2.79
CA ARG A 51 7.38 -10.01 -3.62
C ARG A 51 6.14 -9.47 -4.30
N ILE A 52 5.87 -8.18 -4.11
CA ILE A 52 4.72 -7.51 -4.71
C ILE A 52 5.24 -6.54 -5.77
N ALA A 53 4.49 -6.36 -6.85
CA ALA A 53 4.74 -5.31 -7.84
C ALA A 53 3.69 -4.21 -7.63
N THR A 54 4.14 -3.03 -7.21
CA THR A 54 3.26 -1.86 -7.03
C THR A 54 3.49 -0.91 -8.18
N LYS A 55 2.41 -0.46 -8.84
CA LYS A 55 2.45 0.54 -9.91
C LYS A 55 1.43 1.65 -9.65
N SER A 56 1.84 2.89 -9.86
CA SER A 56 1.01 4.09 -9.75
C SER A 56 1.48 5.11 -10.79
N GLY A 57 0.70 5.29 -11.86
CA GLY A 57 1.11 6.11 -13.00
C GLY A 57 2.43 5.62 -13.62
N SER A 58 3.42 6.51 -13.66
CA SER A 58 4.80 6.23 -14.12
C SER A 58 5.70 5.59 -13.06
N TRP A 59 5.27 5.54 -11.80
CA TRP A 59 6.05 4.96 -10.71
C TRP A 59 5.77 3.47 -10.55
N SER A 60 6.84 2.69 -10.36
CA SER A 60 6.74 1.29 -10.01
C SER A 60 7.86 0.88 -9.06
N PHE A 61 7.55 0.03 -8.09
CA PHE A 61 8.52 -0.56 -7.17
C PHE A 61 8.08 -1.95 -6.72
N HIS A 62 9.03 -2.74 -6.22
CA HIS A 62 8.83 -4.17 -6.01
C HIS A 62 9.23 -4.61 -4.59
N PRO A 63 8.45 -4.23 -3.55
CA PRO A 63 8.82 -4.55 -2.19
C PRO A 63 8.66 -6.05 -1.91
N THR A 64 9.59 -6.62 -1.16
CA THR A 64 9.43 -7.94 -0.55
C THR A 64 8.82 -7.75 0.83
N LEU A 65 7.59 -8.21 1.02
CA LEU A 65 6.93 -8.24 2.31
C LEU A 65 7.32 -9.53 3.04
N PRO A 66 7.87 -9.46 4.27
CA PRO A 66 8.06 -10.64 5.09
C PRO A 66 6.76 -11.43 5.29
N HIS A 67 6.87 -12.69 5.72
CA HIS A 67 5.71 -13.49 6.10
C HIS A 67 4.95 -12.80 7.24
N LYS A 68 3.62 -12.95 7.27
CA LYS A 68 2.74 -12.42 8.33
C LYS A 68 3.00 -10.94 8.68
N SER A 69 3.20 -10.10 7.66
CA SER A 69 3.59 -8.70 7.84
C SER A 69 2.62 -7.72 7.21
N VAL A 70 2.69 -6.48 7.67
CA VAL A 70 2.00 -5.33 7.08
C VAL A 70 3.03 -4.26 6.79
N ALA A 71 3.02 -3.76 5.55
CA ALA A 71 3.88 -2.66 5.12
C ALA A 71 3.02 -1.45 4.75
N THR A 72 3.50 -0.27 5.12
CA THR A 72 2.96 1.00 4.63
C THR A 72 3.98 1.63 3.71
N CYS A 73 3.61 1.79 2.45
CA CYS A 73 4.44 2.40 1.42
C CYS A 73 3.94 3.83 1.15
N LEU A 74 4.90 4.75 1.07
CA LEU A 74 4.67 6.18 0.86
C LEU A 74 5.44 6.63 -0.36
N TRP A 75 4.79 7.31 -1.28
CA TRP A 75 5.47 7.96 -2.41
C TRP A 75 4.76 9.24 -2.83
N ARG A 76 5.49 10.11 -3.51
CA ARG A 76 4.90 11.29 -4.15
C ARG A 76 4.42 10.87 -5.53
N SER A 77 3.15 11.14 -5.86
CA SER A 77 2.73 11.05 -7.25
C SER A 77 3.44 12.16 -8.01
N ALA A 78 4.22 11.81 -9.05
CA ALA A 78 4.57 12.80 -10.05
C ALA A 78 3.26 13.21 -10.73
N ARG A 79 2.94 14.51 -10.69
CA ARG A 79 1.80 15.07 -11.43
C ARG A 79 2.08 15.00 -12.92
#